data_AF-A0ABC9QJ86-F1
#
_entry.id   AF-A0ABC9QJ86-F1
#
_cell.length_a   1.000
_cell.length_b   1.000
_cell.length_c   1.000
_cell.angle_alpha   90.00
_cell.angle_beta   90.00
_cell.angle_gamma   90.00
#
_symmetry.space_group_name_H-M   'P 1'
#
loop_
_entity.id
_entity.type
_entity.pdbx_description
1 polymer ?
#
loop_
_entity_poly.entity_id
_entity_poly.type
_entity_poly.pdbx_seq_one_letter_code
_entity_poly.pdbx_strand_id
1 'polypeptide(L)'
;GFGNGILYKILLQNQALKRIIIFEKELELIFLALNFIDFSKDLSLGRLIILHHDDINLPKMDKVFRLIGDLFYRSYNLHIANDFYEYYKEDILKLNKLNMQIIKNHNLMRGNDPKDAMQGIEQFVYNLPQMIT
;
A
#
# COMPACT_ATOMS: atom_id res chain seq x y z
N GLY A 1 12.06 6.21 2.06
CA GLY A 1 12.71 7.51 2.24
C GLY A 1 12.26 8.46 1.16
N PHE A 2 11.77 9.64 1.53
CA PHE A 2 11.33 10.71 0.66
C PHE A 2 12.49 11.56 0.10
N GLY A 3 13.58 11.69 0.86
CA GLY A 3 14.75 12.48 0.50
C GLY A 3 14.37 13.94 0.25
N ASN A 4 14.89 14.51 -0.84
CA ASN A 4 14.55 15.87 -1.29
C ASN A 4 13.28 15.94 -2.15
N GLY A 5 12.59 14.81 -2.38
CA GLY A 5 11.38 14.74 -3.19
C GLY A 5 11.57 14.77 -4.72
N ILE A 6 12.74 15.13 -5.26
CA ILE A 6 12.94 15.33 -6.72
C ILE A 6 12.63 14.06 -7.51
N LEU A 7 13.16 12.91 -7.07
CA LEU A 7 12.92 11.61 -7.70
C LEU A 7 11.42 11.33 -7.85
N TYR A 8 10.67 11.53 -6.77
CA TYR A 8 9.24 11.25 -6.77
C TYR A 8 8.47 12.22 -7.65
N LYS A 9 8.89 13.48 -7.72
CA LYS A 9 8.29 14.43 -8.65
C LYS A 9 8.45 13.99 -10.10
N ILE A 10 9.62 13.48 -10.48
CA ILE A 10 9.89 12.96 -11.82
C ILE A 10 9.04 11.71 -12.09
N LEU A 11 8.99 10.77 -11.14
CA LEU A 11 8.18 9.55 -11.29
C LEU A 11 6.68 9.84 -11.44
N LEU A 12 6.16 10.83 -10.71
CA LEU A 12 4.75 11.24 -10.76
C LEU A 12 4.33 11.89 -12.09
N GLN A 13 5.29 12.32 -12.92
CA GLN A 13 5.01 12.77 -14.29
C GLN A 13 4.44 11.66 -15.16
N ASN A 14 4.74 10.39 -14.84
CA ASN A 14 4.16 9.25 -15.53
C ASN A 14 2.68 9.09 -15.16
N GLN A 15 1.78 9.38 -16.10
CA GLN A 15 0.33 9.29 -15.90
C GLN A 15 -0.16 7.84 -15.67
N ALA A 16 0.57 6.83 -16.15
CA ALA A 16 0.23 5.43 -15.90
C ALA A 16 0.54 5.00 -14.46
N LEU A 17 1.41 5.74 -13.76
CA LEU A 17 1.71 5.50 -12.35
C LEU A 17 0.52 5.95 -11.50
N LYS A 18 -0.19 4.95 -10.95
CA LYS A 18 -1.38 5.17 -10.13
C LYS A 18 -1.05 5.76 -8.77
N ARG A 19 -0.02 5.22 -8.10
CA ARG A 19 0.32 5.63 -6.74
C ARG A 19 1.77 5.33 -6.36
N ILE A 20 2.33 6.22 -5.54
CA ILE A 20 3.58 6.05 -4.80
C ILE A 20 3.25 6.15 -3.31
N ILE A 21 3.76 5.20 -2.52
CA ILE A 21 3.68 5.22 -1.06
C ILE A 21 5.10 5.38 -0.54
N ILE A 22 5.30 6.39 0.29
CA ILE A 22 6.61 6.75 0.81
C ILE A 22 6.57 6.65 2.31
N PHE A 23 7.53 5.91 2.85
CA PHE A 23 7.80 5.84 4.27
C PHE A 23 9.02 6.70 4.55
N GLU A 24 8.88 7.69 5.42
CA GLU A 24 9.97 8.57 5.83
C GLU A 24 10.00 8.69 7.35
N LYS A 25 11.20 8.60 7.92
CA LYS A 25 11.42 8.63 9.36
C LYS A 25 11.69 10.05 9.84
N GLU A 26 12.43 10.84 9.06
CA GLU A 26 12.79 12.20 9.45
C GLU A 26 11.73 13.19 8.98
N LEU A 27 10.99 13.81 9.91
CA LEU A 27 9.96 14.80 9.60
C LEU A 27 10.53 16.03 8.88
N GLU A 28 11.78 16.38 9.18
CA GLU A 28 12.54 17.46 8.57
C GLU A 28 12.72 17.22 7.07
N LEU A 29 12.96 15.98 6.65
CA LEU A 29 13.06 15.64 5.22
C LEU A 29 11.72 15.80 4.51
N ILE A 30 10.61 15.39 5.17
CA ILE A 30 9.26 15.65 4.67
C ILE A 30 9.02 17.14 4.52
N PHE A 31 9.31 17.91 5.56
CA PHE A 31 9.13 19.36 5.56
C PHE A 31 9.93 20.01 4.44
N LEU A 32 11.23 19.72 4.31
CA LEU A 32 12.10 20.30 3.29
C LEU A 32 11.59 19.98 1.88
N ALA A 33 11.27 18.72 1.59
CA ALA A 33 10.80 18.31 0.27
C ALA A 33 9.46 18.99 -0.12
N LEU A 34 8.53 19.14 0.82
CA LEU A 34 7.25 19.82 0.59
C LEU A 34 7.38 21.33 0.44
N ASN A 35 8.40 21.96 1.02
CA ASN A 35 8.67 23.38 0.83
C ASN A 35 9.34 23.68 -0.52
N PHE A 36 10.21 22.78 -1.00
CA PHE A 36 10.93 22.99 -2.26
C PHE A 36 10.14 22.61 -3.51
N ILE A 37 9.22 21.64 -3.40
CA ILE A 37 8.53 21.06 -4.56
C ILE A 37 7.02 21.03 -4.29
N ASP A 38 6.25 21.54 -5.26
CA ASP A 38 4.80 21.46 -5.23
C ASP A 38 4.32 20.01 -5.52
N PHE A 39 3.75 19.36 -4.51
CA PHE A 39 3.05 18.06 -4.61
C PHE A 39 1.54 18.17 -4.43
N SER A 40 0.96 19.38 -4.37
CA SER A 40 -0.45 19.58 -3.99
C SER A 40 -1.42 18.77 -4.85
N LYS A 41 -1.21 18.73 -6.17
CA LYS A 41 -2.04 17.92 -7.08
C LYS A 41 -1.91 16.42 -6.80
N ASP A 42 -0.68 15.93 -6.66
CA ASP A 42 -0.41 14.50 -6.45
C ASP A 42 -0.93 14.00 -5.09
N LEU A 43 -0.86 14.85 -4.06
CA LEU A 43 -1.45 14.60 -2.75
C LEU A 43 -2.99 14.61 -2.81
N SER A 44 -3.59 15.62 -3.48
CA SER A 44 -5.05 15.74 -3.58
C SER A 44 -5.69 14.58 -4.33
N LEU A 45 -5.00 14.04 -5.35
CA LEU A 45 -5.44 12.89 -6.13
C LEU A 45 -5.07 11.55 -5.46
N GLY A 46 -4.40 11.58 -4.30
CA GLY A 46 -3.90 10.38 -3.62
C GLY A 46 -2.91 9.57 -4.47
N ARG A 47 -2.25 10.19 -5.45
CA ARG A 47 -1.18 9.59 -6.26
C ARG A 47 0.12 9.53 -5.46
N LEU A 48 0.29 10.43 -4.50
CA LEU A 48 1.37 10.41 -3.53
C LEU A 48 0.79 10.24 -2.13
N ILE A 49 1.29 9.25 -1.40
CA ILE A 49 0.97 9.04 0.02
C ILE A 49 2.29 9.06 0.79
N ILE A 50 2.40 9.94 1.78
CA ILE A 50 3.57 10.06 2.66
C ILE A 50 3.16 9.58 4.05
N LEU A 51 3.92 8.65 4.61
CA LEU A 51 3.71 8.09 5.93
C LEU A 51 4.96 8.32 6.77
N HIS A 52 4.78 8.96 7.92
CA HIS A 52 5.80 9.07 8.95
C HIS A 52 6.01 7.70 9.61
N HIS A 53 7.27 7.27 9.72
CA HIS A 53 7.65 5.93 10.17
C HIS A 53 7.08 5.58 11.56
N ASP A 54 7.20 6.50 12.51
CA ASP A 54 6.80 6.23 13.89
C ASP A 54 5.28 6.18 14.07
N ASP A 55 4.51 6.73 13.12
CA ASP A 55 3.05 6.69 13.13
C ASP A 55 2.46 5.45 12.43
N ILE A 56 3.31 4.50 12.05
CA ILE A 56 2.90 3.28 11.37
C ILE A 56 2.29 2.32 12.37
N ASN A 57 1.01 2.03 12.18
CA ASN A 57 0.30 0.99 12.92
C ASN A 57 -0.53 0.12 11.97
N LEU A 58 -0.89 -1.08 12.43
CA LEU A 58 -1.67 -2.05 11.65
C LEU A 58 -2.96 -1.43 11.07
N PRO A 59 -3.83 -0.75 11.84
CA PRO A 59 -5.06 -0.15 11.30
C PRO A 59 -4.82 0.91 10.22
N LYS A 60 -3.80 1.77 10.39
CA LYS A 60 -3.45 2.82 9.44
C LYS A 60 -2.93 2.21 8.15
N MET A 61 -2.07 1.21 8.26
CA MET A 61 -1.54 0.49 7.10
C MET A 61 -2.63 -0.28 6.35
N ASP A 62 -3.54 -0.96 7.06
CA ASP A 62 -4.69 -1.64 6.46
C ASP A 62 -5.52 -0.66 5.61
N LYS A 63 -5.80 0.55 6.13
CA LYS A 63 -6.47 1.61 5.35
C LYS A 63 -5.70 2.01 4.10
N VAL A 64 -4.38 2.18 4.20
CA VAL A 64 -3.52 2.53 3.07
C VAL A 64 -3.56 1.43 1.99
N PHE A 65 -3.45 0.16 2.39
CA PHE A 65 -3.49 -0.97 1.47
C PHE A 65 -4.87 -1.18 0.82
N ARG A 66 -5.96 -0.87 1.52
CA ARG A 66 -7.32 -0.85 0.94
C ARG A 66 -7.47 0.20 -0.17
N LEU A 67 -6.86 1.37 0.01
CA LEU A 67 -6.92 2.43 -1.00
C LEU A 67 -6.26 2.00 -2.32
N ILE A 68 -5.26 1.11 -2.30
CA ILE A 68 -4.52 0.66 -3.50
C ILE A 68 -5.42 -0.16 -4.43
N GLY A 69 -6.47 -0.77 -3.86
CA GLY A 69 -7.39 -1.65 -4.56
C GLY A 69 -6.87 -3.09 -4.66
N ASP A 70 -7.63 -3.89 -5.38
CA ASP A 70 -7.59 -5.36 -5.31
C ASP A 70 -6.48 -5.98 -6.15
N LEU A 71 -5.82 -5.16 -6.97
CA LEU A 71 -4.87 -5.64 -7.95
C LEU A 71 -3.47 -5.78 -7.36
N PHE A 72 -3.03 -7.04 -7.31
CA PHE A 72 -1.64 -7.47 -7.40
C PHE A 72 -0.70 -7.00 -6.29
N TYR A 73 -1.01 -7.38 -5.05
CA TYR A 73 0.02 -7.40 -4.00
C TYR A 73 1.21 -8.34 -4.32
N ARG A 74 1.11 -9.19 -5.36
CA ARG A 74 2.22 -10.03 -5.85
C ARG A 74 3.37 -9.24 -6.45
N SER A 75 3.15 -8.01 -6.93
CA SER A 75 4.21 -7.14 -7.47
C SER A 75 4.76 -6.16 -6.43
N TYR A 76 4.50 -6.39 -5.14
CA TYR A 76 5.03 -5.55 -4.08
C TYR A 76 6.56 -5.60 -4.07
N ASN A 77 7.18 -4.42 -4.06
CA ASN A 77 8.61 -4.26 -3.86
C ASN A 77 8.87 -3.00 -3.02
N LEU A 78 9.72 -3.13 -2.00
CA LEU A 78 10.11 -2.02 -1.15
C LEU A 78 11.45 -1.45 -1.64
N HIS A 79 11.39 -0.26 -2.23
CA HIS A 79 12.57 0.39 -2.78
C HIS A 79 13.25 1.30 -1.77
N ILE A 80 14.58 1.18 -1.67
CA ILE A 80 15.45 2.09 -0.95
C ILE A 80 16.05 3.04 -1.98
N ALA A 81 15.82 4.35 -1.84
CA ALA A 81 16.15 5.33 -2.87
C ALA A 81 17.61 5.80 -2.84
N ASN A 82 18.27 5.74 -1.68
CA ASN A 82 19.62 6.24 -1.45
C ASN A 82 20.27 5.49 -0.28
N ASP A 83 21.59 5.33 -0.34
CA ASP A 83 22.47 4.74 0.67
C ASP A 83 22.33 5.39 2.06
N PHE A 84 21.93 6.67 2.14
CA PHE A 84 21.59 7.33 3.41
C PHE A 84 20.60 6.52 4.25
N TYR A 85 19.67 5.81 3.60
CA TYR A 85 18.67 5.04 4.33
C TYR A 85 19.19 3.70 4.87
N GLU A 86 20.42 3.29 4.54
CA GLU A 86 21.03 2.09 5.11
C GLU A 86 21.20 2.17 6.63
N TYR A 87 21.37 3.38 7.20
CA TYR A 87 21.38 3.58 8.65
C TYR A 87 20.10 3.09 9.34
N TYR A 88 18.98 3.04 8.61
CA TYR A 88 17.66 2.61 9.11
C TYR A 88 17.30 1.18 8.65
N LYS A 89 18.28 0.37 8.25
CA LYS A 89 18.05 -0.96 7.67
C LYS A 89 17.17 -1.86 8.54
N GLU A 90 17.36 -1.85 9.86
CA GLU A 90 16.54 -2.67 10.76
C GLU A 90 15.06 -2.26 10.74
N ASP A 91 14.79 -0.96 10.77
CA ASP A 91 13.44 -0.40 10.73
C ASP A 91 12.77 -0.66 9.38
N ILE A 92 13.54 -0.56 8.29
CA ILE A 92 13.09 -0.92 6.94
C ILE A 92 12.73 -2.41 6.86
N LEU A 93 13.52 -3.29 7.47
CA LEU A 93 13.22 -4.72 7.53
C LEU A 93 11.95 -5.02 8.33
N LYS A 94 11.75 -4.36 9.47
CA LYS A 94 10.52 -4.48 10.27
C LYS A 94 9.30 -4.00 9.48
N LEU A 95 9.40 -2.83 8.84
CA LEU A 95 8.37 -2.29 7.97
C LEU A 95 8.03 -3.25 6.83
N ASN A 96 9.05 -3.83 6.19
CA ASN A 96 8.85 -4.76 5.09
C ASN A 96 8.08 -6.02 5.54
N LYS A 97 8.43 -6.57 6.71
CA LYS A 97 7.71 -7.70 7.32
C LYS A 97 6.25 -7.35 7.59
N LEU A 98 5.99 -6.15 8.13
CA LEU A 98 4.64 -5.66 8.40
C LEU A 98 3.81 -5.55 7.11
N ASN A 99 4.37 -4.92 6.07
CA ASN A 99 3.73 -4.81 4.77
C ASN A 99 3.37 -6.17 4.18
N MET A 100 4.32 -7.11 4.21
CA MET A 100 4.10 -8.48 3.73
C MET A 100 2.99 -9.21 4.50
N GLN A 101 2.92 -9.01 5.82
CA GLN A 101 1.87 -9.61 6.65
C GLN A 101 0.49 -9.03 6.29
N ILE A 102 0.37 -7.72 6.13
CA ILE A 102 -0.90 -7.07 5.76
C ILE A 102 -1.35 -7.52 4.38
N ILE A 103 -0.43 -7.55 3.41
CA ILE A 103 -0.67 -8.08 2.07
C ILE A 103 -1.19 -9.52 2.14
N LYS A 104 -0.55 -10.38 2.93
CA LYS A 104 -0.98 -11.77 3.09
C LYS A 104 -2.39 -11.85 3.68
N ASN A 105 -2.66 -11.08 4.74
CA ASN A 105 -3.97 -11.04 5.37
C ASN A 105 -5.05 -10.56 4.40
N HIS A 106 -4.79 -9.50 3.64
CA HIS A 106 -5.71 -8.98 2.63
C HIS A 106 -6.02 -10.01 1.54
N ASN A 107 -5.01 -10.76 1.08
CA ASN A 107 -5.22 -11.85 0.11
C ASN A 107 -6.05 -12.99 0.70
N LEU A 108 -5.80 -13.39 1.95
CA LEU A 108 -6.55 -14.46 2.63
C LEU A 108 -8.01 -14.08 2.89
N MET A 109 -8.27 -12.83 3.30
CA MET A 109 -9.63 -12.33 3.57
C MET A 109 -10.53 -12.34 2.34
N ARG A 110 -9.96 -12.34 1.12
CA ARG A 110 -10.74 -12.35 -0.12
C ARG A 110 -11.38 -13.69 -0.45
N GLY A 111 -11.00 -14.78 0.22
CA GLY A 111 -11.55 -16.11 -0.05
C GLY A 111 -11.20 -16.54 -1.48
N ASN A 112 -9.98 -17.03 -1.67
CA ASN A 112 -9.51 -17.51 -2.96
C ASN A 112 -9.52 -19.04 -3.06
N ASP A 113 -10.16 -19.74 -2.14
CA ASP A 113 -10.28 -21.20 -2.19
C ASP A 113 -11.39 -21.59 -3.17
N PRO A 114 -11.06 -22.21 -4.33
CA PRO A 114 -12.06 -22.67 -5.29
C PRO A 114 -13.03 -23.69 -4.70
N LYS A 115 -12.60 -24.43 -3.67
CA LYS A 115 -13.42 -25.42 -2.97
C LYS A 115 -14.53 -24.74 -2.17
N ASP A 116 -14.21 -23.67 -1.45
CA ASP A 116 -15.20 -22.89 -0.69
C ASP A 116 -16.21 -22.24 -1.64
N ALA A 117 -15.74 -21.71 -2.78
CA ALA A 117 -16.62 -21.16 -3.81
C ALA A 117 -17.57 -22.23 -4.39
N MET A 118 -17.05 -23.44 -4.68
CA MET A 118 -17.87 -24.55 -5.19
C MET A 118 -18.92 -25.00 -4.17
N GLN A 119 -18.54 -25.13 -2.89
CA GLN A 119 -19.47 -25.45 -1.82
C GLN A 119 -20.58 -24.39 -1.69
N GLY A 120 -20.22 -23.10 -1.79
CA GLY A 120 -21.20 -22.01 -1.80
C GLY A 120 -22.21 -22.12 -2.93
N ILE A 121 -21.76 -22.46 -4.15
CA ILE A 121 -22.63 -22.67 -5.31
C ILE A 121 -23.54 -23.89 -5.10
N GLU A 122 -23.00 -25.01 -4.60
CA GLU A 122 -23.80 -26.21 -4.32
C GLU A 122 -24.92 -25.93 -3.32
N GLN A 123 -24.59 -25.25 -2.21
CA GLN A 123 -25.59 -24.87 -1.21
C GLN A 123 -26.61 -23.88 -1.77
N PHE A 124 -26.21 -22.95 -2.63
CA PHE A 124 -27.13 -22.03 -3.30
C PHE A 124 -28.13 -22.78 -4.19
N VAL A 125 -27.64 -23.69 -5.05
CA VAL A 125 -28.50 -24.50 -5.94
C VAL A 125 -29.44 -25.39 -5.16
N TYR A 126 -28.96 -26.00 -4.06
CA TYR A 126 -29.77 -26.86 -3.20
C TYR A 126 -30.96 -26.12 -2.56
N ASN A 127 -30.75 -24.88 -2.13
CA ASN A 127 -31.78 -24.08 -1.45
C ASN A 127 -32.66 -23.27 -2.42
N LEU A 128 -32.28 -23.19 -3.69
CA LEU A 128 -32.98 -22.41 -4.72
C LEU A 128 -34.48 -22.71 -4.80
N PRO A 129 -34.96 -23.98 -4.75
CA PRO A 129 -36.39 -24.27 -4.78
C PRO A 129 -37.18 -23.70 -3.59
N GLN A 130 -36.57 -23.66 -2.40
CA GLN A 130 -37.19 -23.11 -1.18
C GLN A 130 -37.24 -21.58 -1.19
N MET A 131 -36.39 -20.91 -1.98
CA MET A 131 -36.37 -19.45 -2.07
C MET A 131 -37.42 -18.89 -3.03
N ILE A 132 -37.85 -19.69 -4.01
CA ILE A 132 -38.77 -19.27 -5.08
C ILE A 132 -40.22 -19.66 -4.76
N THR A 133 -40.44 -20.49 -3.73
CA THR A 133 -41.75 -20.97 -3.29
C THR A 133 -42.11 -20.32 -1.96
#